data_AF-A0A9X1MPQ9-F1
#
_entry.id   AF-A0A9X1MPQ9-F1
#
_cell.length_a   1.000
_cell.length_b   1.000
_cell.length_c   1.000
_cell.angle_alpha   90.00
_cell.angle_beta   90.00
_cell.angle_gamma   90.00
#
_symmetry.space_group_name_H-M   'P 1'
#
loop_
_entity.id
_entity.type
_entity.pdbx_description
1 polymer ?
#
loop_
_entity_poly.entity_id
_entity_poly.type
_entity_poly.pdbx_seq_one_letter_code
_entity_poly.pdbx_strand_id
1 'polypeptide(L)'
;MSAASESVVRRPWSHAVAGGVSLLGAIVCGLDWPDFPQNLQHLSAAGIFAWGVAAIFQLVVSAGHFRIAILDWQGLHASPQYERRNATLWIAVQAVALVMIGVLVLLGRNSVLLMADQTEILAALATSCVVSLTVWGMRRKALGVSSQH
;
A
#
# COMPACT_ATOMS: atom_id res chain seq x y z
N MET A 1 38.67 0.23 3.15
CA MET A 1 37.42 -0.14 3.85
C MET A 1 36.35 0.89 3.53
N SER A 2 35.36 0.55 2.69
CA SER A 2 34.05 1.24 2.58
C SER A 2 33.09 0.50 1.62
N ALA A 3 33.02 -0.84 1.69
CA ALA A 3 32.04 -1.63 0.92
C ALA A 3 30.70 -1.80 1.68
N ALA A 4 30.64 -1.37 2.94
CA ALA A 4 29.44 -1.48 3.77
C ALA A 4 28.43 -0.32 3.57
N SER A 5 28.82 0.75 2.87
CA SER A 5 27.91 1.88 2.59
C SER A 5 27.13 1.71 1.28
N GLU A 6 27.54 0.80 0.39
CA GLU A 6 26.76 0.39 -0.80
C GLU A 6 25.55 -0.49 -0.44
N SER A 7 25.52 -1.07 0.76
CA SER A 7 24.48 -2.03 1.18
C SER A 7 23.24 -1.40 1.83
N VAL A 8 23.26 -0.09 2.12
CA VAL A 8 22.15 0.60 2.82
C VAL A 8 21.06 1.08 1.86
N VAL A 9 21.40 1.28 0.58
CA VAL A 9 20.51 1.88 -0.44
C VAL A 9 19.43 0.91 -0.94
N ARG A 10 19.61 -0.40 -0.74
CA ARG A 10 18.71 -1.46 -1.22
C ARG A 10 18.42 -2.41 -0.08
N ARG A 11 17.42 -2.10 0.73
CA ARG A 11 16.96 -2.95 1.84
C ARG A 11 15.82 -3.83 1.34
N PRO A 12 16.09 -5.01 0.74
CA PRO A 12 15.04 -5.89 0.24
C PRO A 12 14.05 -6.25 1.36
N TRP A 13 14.55 -6.36 2.59
CA TRP A 13 13.75 -6.56 3.79
C TRP A 13 12.67 -5.51 4.03
N SER A 14 12.94 -4.22 3.76
CA SER A 14 11.94 -3.16 3.96
C SER A 14 10.78 -3.32 2.99
N HIS A 15 11.05 -3.65 1.73
CA HIS A 15 10.00 -3.95 0.76
C HIS A 15 9.31 -5.28 1.09
N ALA A 16 10.03 -6.33 1.50
CA ALA A 16 9.42 -7.60 1.87
C ALA A 16 8.44 -7.46 3.06
N VAL A 17 8.83 -6.72 4.10
CA VAL A 17 7.98 -6.44 5.26
C VAL A 17 6.75 -5.62 4.86
N ALA A 18 6.92 -4.55 4.07
CA ALA A 18 5.79 -3.78 3.57
C ALA A 18 4.84 -4.63 2.72
N GLY A 19 5.38 -5.50 1.86
CA GLY A 19 4.60 -6.45 1.07
C GLY A 19 3.82 -7.43 1.95
N GLY A 20 4.42 -7.92 3.03
CA GLY A 20 3.78 -8.76 4.02
C GLY A 20 2.66 -8.05 4.79
N VAL A 21 2.87 -6.80 5.21
CA VAL A 21 1.83 -5.97 5.85
C VAL A 21 0.63 -5.79 4.93
N SER A 22 0.86 -5.46 3.65
CA SER A 22 -0.23 -5.32 2.68
C SER A 22 -0.93 -6.65 2.39
N LEU A 23 -0.19 -7.77 2.36
CA LEU A 23 -0.78 -9.11 2.18
C LEU A 23 -1.67 -9.50 3.36
N LEU A 24 -1.19 -9.27 4.59
CA LEU A 24 -2.00 -9.47 5.79
C LEU A 24 -3.24 -8.58 5.78
N GLY A 25 -3.09 -7.32 5.34
CA GLY A 25 -4.22 -6.42 5.12
C GLY A 25 -5.24 -7.01 4.14
N ALA A 26 -4.81 -7.57 3.01
CA ALA A 26 -5.71 -8.23 2.06
C ALA A 26 -6.43 -9.45 2.66
N ILE A 27 -5.75 -10.23 3.51
CA ILE A 27 -6.36 -11.35 4.23
C ILE A 27 -7.42 -10.86 5.21
N VAL A 28 -7.12 -9.80 5.97
CA VAL A 28 -8.10 -9.15 6.86
C VAL A 28 -9.30 -8.66 6.06
N CYS A 29 -9.10 -8.01 4.91
CA CYS A 29 -10.21 -7.66 4.03
C CYS A 29 -11.06 -8.89 3.67
N GLY A 30 -10.43 -10.04 3.37
CA GLY A 30 -11.13 -11.29 3.07
C GLY A 30 -12.00 -11.84 4.20
N LEU A 31 -11.68 -11.50 5.45
CA LEU A 31 -12.43 -11.91 6.64
C LEU A 31 -13.48 -10.86 7.06
N ASP A 32 -13.27 -9.59 6.70
CA ASP A 32 -14.16 -8.44 6.98
C ASP A 32 -15.22 -8.27 5.87
N TRP A 33 -16.13 -9.26 5.77
CA TRP A 33 -17.20 -9.27 4.77
C TRP A 33 -18.21 -8.14 5.04
N PRO A 34 -18.64 -7.38 4.00
CA PRO A 34 -19.57 -6.27 4.20
C PRO A 34 -20.93 -6.78 4.70
N ASP A 35 -21.38 -6.27 5.85
CA ASP A 35 -22.70 -6.56 6.41
C ASP A 35 -23.51 -5.28 6.56
N PHE A 36 -24.68 -5.24 5.91
CA PHE A 36 -25.55 -4.06 5.91
C PHE A 36 -26.78 -4.29 6.80
N PRO A 37 -27.18 -3.28 7.59
CA PRO A 37 -28.49 -3.26 8.22
C PRO A 37 -29.62 -3.49 7.20
N GLN A 38 -30.72 -4.12 7.61
CA GLN A 38 -31.84 -4.49 6.71
C GLN A 38 -32.37 -3.29 5.90
N ASN A 39 -32.42 -2.10 6.48
CA ASN A 39 -32.88 -0.88 5.82
C ASN A 39 -31.90 -0.33 4.76
N LEU A 40 -30.68 -0.87 4.68
CA LEU A 40 -29.61 -0.43 3.75
C LEU A 40 -29.18 -1.53 2.75
N GLN A 41 -29.87 -2.68 2.69
CA GLN A 41 -29.50 -3.77 1.80
C GLN A 41 -29.47 -3.41 0.30
N HIS A 42 -30.19 -2.37 -0.11
CA HIS A 42 -30.12 -1.84 -1.47
C HIS A 42 -28.72 -1.31 -1.86
N LEU A 43 -27.85 -1.04 -0.87
CA LEU A 43 -26.46 -0.61 -1.06
C LEU A 43 -25.46 -1.78 -1.08
N SER A 44 -25.92 -3.02 -0.89
CA SER A 44 -25.06 -4.22 -0.78
C SER A 44 -24.09 -4.37 -1.96
N ALA A 45 -24.56 -4.19 -3.19
CA ALA A 45 -23.72 -4.26 -4.38
C ALA A 45 -22.58 -3.21 -4.37
N ALA A 46 -22.87 -1.99 -3.91
CA ALA A 46 -21.86 -0.94 -3.79
C ALA A 46 -20.84 -1.25 -2.69
N GLY A 47 -21.28 -1.81 -1.56
CA GLY A 47 -20.38 -2.26 -0.48
C GLY A 47 -19.47 -3.39 -0.92
N ILE A 48 -20.01 -4.44 -1.57
CA ILE A 48 -19.22 -5.55 -2.12
C ILE A 48 -18.22 -5.05 -3.15
N PHE A 49 -18.62 -4.11 -4.01
CA PHE A 49 -17.70 -3.51 -4.98
C PHE A 49 -16.55 -2.76 -4.28
N ALA A 50 -16.86 -1.90 -3.31
CA ALA A 50 -15.85 -1.13 -2.58
C ALA A 50 -14.90 -2.05 -1.78
N TRP A 51 -15.44 -3.07 -1.12
CA TRP A 51 -14.68 -4.15 -0.48
C TRP A 51 -13.73 -4.85 -1.46
N GLY A 52 -14.22 -5.25 -2.63
CA GLY A 52 -13.43 -5.94 -3.64
C GLY A 52 -12.27 -5.09 -4.15
N VAL A 53 -12.54 -3.79 -4.40
CA VAL A 53 -11.50 -2.82 -4.79
C VAL A 53 -10.43 -2.69 -3.70
N ALA A 54 -10.82 -2.61 -2.43
CA ALA A 54 -9.90 -2.54 -1.30
C ALA A 54 -9.00 -3.77 -1.19
N ALA A 55 -9.57 -4.97 -1.31
CA ALA A 55 -8.81 -6.23 -1.29
C ALA A 55 -7.82 -6.32 -2.46
N ILE A 56 -8.27 -6.01 -3.69
CA ILE A 56 -7.41 -6.00 -4.88
C ILE A 56 -6.28 -4.98 -4.74
N PHE A 57 -6.58 -3.78 -4.24
CA PHE A 57 -5.58 -2.75 -4.01
C PHE A 57 -4.46 -3.25 -3.07
N GLN A 58 -4.82 -3.86 -1.95
CA GLN A 58 -3.85 -4.44 -1.01
C GLN A 58 -2.96 -5.52 -1.65
N LEU A 59 -3.55 -6.39 -2.48
CA LEU A 59 -2.80 -7.40 -3.24
C LEU A 59 -1.83 -6.76 -4.25
N VAL A 60 -2.26 -5.71 -4.96
CA VAL A 60 -1.41 -4.98 -5.91
C VAL A 60 -0.24 -4.29 -5.19
N VAL A 61 -0.49 -3.65 -4.06
CA VAL A 61 0.56 -3.04 -3.22
C VAL A 61 1.54 -4.10 -2.75
N SER A 62 1.02 -5.23 -2.25
CA SER A 62 1.83 -6.37 -1.80
C SER A 62 2.73 -6.91 -2.91
N ALA A 63 2.16 -7.18 -4.09
CA ALA A 63 2.88 -7.66 -5.25
C ALA A 63 3.95 -6.66 -5.72
N GLY A 64 3.64 -5.36 -5.72
CA GLY A 64 4.59 -4.29 -6.05
C GLY A 64 5.80 -4.30 -5.12
N HIS A 65 5.57 -4.44 -3.81
CA HIS A 65 6.62 -4.54 -2.82
C HIS A 65 7.45 -5.83 -2.95
N PHE A 66 6.82 -6.99 -3.05
CA PHE A 66 7.54 -8.25 -3.20
C PHE A 66 8.38 -8.30 -4.47
N ARG A 67 7.85 -7.77 -5.59
CA ARG A 67 8.62 -7.67 -6.83
C ARG A 67 9.91 -6.88 -6.62
N ILE A 68 9.85 -5.73 -5.97
CA ILE A 68 11.06 -4.94 -5.69
C ILE A 68 11.99 -5.66 -4.72
N ALA A 69 11.45 -6.30 -3.68
CA ALA A 69 12.26 -7.06 -2.74
C ALA A 69 13.05 -8.17 -3.44
N ILE A 70 12.41 -8.92 -4.34
CA ILE A 70 13.05 -9.98 -5.14
C ILE A 70 14.12 -9.40 -6.06
N LEU A 71 13.81 -8.32 -6.79
CA LEU A 71 14.76 -7.67 -7.70
C LEU A 71 16.00 -7.15 -6.96
N ASP A 72 15.80 -6.50 -5.80
CA ASP A 72 16.88 -6.03 -4.95
C ASP A 72 17.72 -7.21 -4.39
N TRP A 73 17.08 -8.35 -4.05
CA TRP A 73 17.77 -9.57 -3.61
C TRP A 73 18.67 -10.16 -4.70
N GLN A 74 18.22 -10.08 -5.96
CA GLN A 74 18.92 -10.60 -7.12
C GLN A 74 19.94 -9.60 -7.70
N GLY A 75 20.03 -8.38 -7.15
CA GLY A 75 20.86 -7.32 -7.70
C GLY A 75 20.40 -6.83 -9.07
N LEU A 76 19.15 -7.13 -9.47
CA LEU A 76 18.59 -6.77 -10.77
C LEU A 76 17.96 -5.39 -10.70
N HIS A 77 18.67 -4.41 -11.25
CA HIS A 77 18.32 -3.00 -11.08
C HIS A 77 17.99 -2.35 -12.42
N ALA A 78 16.89 -1.61 -12.45
CA ALA A 78 16.59 -0.77 -13.59
C ALA A 78 17.47 0.49 -13.59
N SER A 79 17.37 1.29 -14.65
CA SER A 79 18.06 2.57 -14.72
C SER A 79 17.64 3.48 -13.55
N PRO A 80 18.56 4.32 -13.01
CA PRO A 80 18.23 5.20 -11.87
C PRO A 80 17.04 6.12 -12.12
N GLN A 81 16.83 6.56 -13.37
CA GLN A 81 15.68 7.38 -13.75
C GLN A 81 14.36 6.60 -13.64
N TYR A 82 14.34 5.34 -14.09
CA TYR A 82 13.17 4.49 -13.97
C TYR A 82 12.82 4.21 -12.50
N GLU A 83 13.82 3.86 -11.69
CA GLU A 83 13.64 3.58 -10.26
C GLU A 83 13.05 4.79 -9.50
N ARG A 84 13.55 6.01 -9.79
CA ARG A 84 13.00 7.23 -9.19
C ARG A 84 11.55 7.46 -9.62
N ARG A 85 11.24 7.29 -10.91
CA ARG A 85 9.87 7.44 -11.41
C ARG A 85 8.93 6.42 -10.78
N ASN A 86 9.35 5.15 -10.70
CA ASN A 86 8.58 4.08 -10.07
C ASN A 86 8.31 4.39 -8.60
N ALA A 87 9.33 4.81 -7.84
CA ALA A 87 9.15 5.20 -6.45
C ALA A 87 8.19 6.39 -6.28
N THR A 88 8.30 7.42 -7.13
CA THR A 88 7.36 8.56 -7.11
C THR A 88 5.93 8.13 -7.41
N LEU A 89 5.72 7.25 -8.39
CA LEU A 89 4.38 6.75 -8.73
C LEU A 89 3.75 6.01 -7.56
N TRP A 90 4.49 5.11 -6.92
CA TRP A 90 3.98 4.41 -5.74
C TRP A 90 3.70 5.36 -4.58
N ILE A 91 4.55 6.36 -4.33
CA ILE A 91 4.26 7.39 -3.33
C ILE A 91 2.93 8.10 -3.63
N ALA A 92 2.73 8.54 -4.88
CA ALA A 92 1.50 9.21 -5.29
C ALA A 92 0.27 8.32 -5.10
N VAL A 93 0.33 7.05 -5.52
CA VAL A 93 -0.77 6.08 -5.37
C VAL A 93 -1.16 5.92 -3.90
N GLN A 94 -0.18 5.75 -3.00
CA GLN A 94 -0.46 5.58 -1.58
C GLN A 94 -0.98 6.87 -0.91
N ALA A 95 -0.47 8.04 -1.33
CA ALA A 95 -0.95 9.32 -0.83
C ALA A 95 -2.42 9.55 -1.22
N VAL A 96 -2.78 9.27 -2.48
CA VAL A 96 -4.17 9.35 -2.95
C VAL A 96 -5.06 8.38 -2.18
N ALA A 97 -4.61 7.14 -1.98
CA ALA A 97 -5.35 6.16 -1.18
C ALA A 97 -5.60 6.63 0.26
N LEU A 98 -4.58 7.18 0.94
CA LEU A 98 -4.75 7.75 2.29
C LEU A 98 -5.73 8.93 2.33
N VAL A 99 -5.69 9.82 1.34
CA VAL A 99 -6.64 10.92 1.25
C VAL A 99 -8.06 10.38 1.10
N MET A 100 -8.28 9.39 0.23
CA MET A 100 -9.59 8.76 0.05
C MET A 100 -10.08 8.08 1.34
N ILE A 101 -9.20 7.36 2.05
CA ILE A 101 -9.54 6.76 3.36
C ILE A 101 -9.92 7.86 4.36
N GLY A 102 -9.16 8.94 4.44
CA GLY A 102 -9.48 10.09 5.30
C GLY A 102 -10.84 10.70 4.97
N VAL A 103 -11.16 10.86 3.69
CA VAL A 103 -12.48 11.33 3.25
C VAL A 103 -13.59 10.36 3.67
N LEU A 104 -13.40 9.06 3.49
CA LEU A 104 -14.38 8.05 3.90
C LEU A 104 -14.64 8.07 5.41
N VAL A 105 -13.58 8.26 6.21
CA VAL A 105 -13.68 8.41 7.67
C VAL A 105 -14.41 9.70 8.05
N LEU A 106 -14.12 10.81 7.38
CA LEU A 106 -14.78 12.11 7.61
C LEU A 106 -16.28 12.09 7.24
N LEU A 107 -16.65 11.34 6.19
CA LEU A 107 -18.04 11.15 5.80
C LEU A 107 -18.83 10.33 6.82
N GLY A 108 -18.15 9.52 7.65
CA GLY A 108 -18.75 8.78 8.76
C GLY A 108 -19.95 7.95 8.32
N ARG A 109 -21.14 8.29 8.85
CA ARG A 109 -22.40 7.60 8.54
C ARG A 109 -22.87 7.77 7.09
N ASN A 110 -22.20 8.58 6.26
CA ASN A 110 -22.49 8.72 4.82
C ASN A 110 -21.56 7.87 3.93
N SER A 111 -20.61 7.15 4.51
CA SER A 111 -19.70 6.26 3.79
C SER A 111 -20.28 4.85 3.70
N VAL A 112 -20.42 4.32 2.48
CA VAL A 112 -20.95 2.97 2.24
C VAL A 112 -20.15 1.90 2.98
N LEU A 113 -18.83 2.05 3.08
CA LEU A 113 -17.97 1.11 3.81
C LEU A 113 -18.21 1.15 5.32
N LEU A 114 -18.39 2.35 5.89
CA LEU A 114 -18.68 2.49 7.33
C LEU A 114 -20.12 2.11 7.68
N MET A 115 -21.04 2.28 6.74
CA MET A 115 -22.41 1.75 6.86
C MET A 115 -22.45 0.21 6.82
N ALA A 116 -21.43 -0.41 6.21
CA ALA A 116 -21.27 -1.85 6.09
C ALA A 116 -20.41 -2.48 7.20
N ASP A 117 -20.18 -1.74 8.28
CA ASP A 117 -19.32 -2.11 9.43
C ASP A 117 -17.84 -2.40 9.10
N GLN A 118 -17.36 -1.97 7.94
CA GLN A 118 -16.01 -2.28 7.47
C GLN A 118 -14.98 -1.28 8.04
N THR A 119 -14.88 -1.23 9.36
CA THR A 119 -13.88 -0.39 10.04
C THR A 119 -12.49 -1.04 10.00
N GLU A 120 -12.43 -2.37 10.06
CA GLU A 120 -11.18 -3.13 10.00
C GLU A 120 -10.51 -2.99 8.63
N ILE A 121 -11.28 -3.05 7.53
CA ILE A 121 -10.74 -2.83 6.18
C ILE A 121 -10.06 -1.46 6.05
N LEU A 122 -10.65 -0.41 6.62
CA LEU A 122 -10.12 0.95 6.55
C LEU A 122 -8.84 1.09 7.38
N ALA A 123 -8.81 0.47 8.57
CA ALA A 123 -7.61 0.43 9.41
C ALA A 123 -6.46 -0.34 8.73
N ALA A 124 -6.77 -1.49 8.12
CA ALA A 124 -5.81 -2.29 7.38
C ALA A 124 -5.26 -1.56 6.15
N LEU A 125 -6.13 -0.87 5.39
CA LEU A 125 -5.74 -0.03 4.26
C LEU A 125 -4.85 1.13 4.70
N ALA A 126 -5.25 1.86 5.74
CA ALA A 126 -4.48 3.00 6.25
C ALA A 126 -3.08 2.57 6.69
N THR A 127 -3.00 1.49 7.48
CA THR A 127 -1.73 0.92 7.95
C THR A 127 -0.82 0.52 6.80
N SER A 128 -1.37 -0.20 5.82
CA SER A 128 -0.64 -0.61 4.61
C SER A 128 -0.12 0.58 3.81
N CYS A 129 -0.94 1.62 3.61
CA CYS A 129 -0.54 2.81 2.88
C CYS A 129 0.57 3.60 3.61
N VAL A 130 0.49 3.75 4.94
CA VAL A 130 1.52 4.44 5.74
C VAL A 130 2.85 3.69 5.69
N VAL A 131 2.84 2.37 5.86
CA VAL A 131 4.05 1.54 5.76
C VAL A 131 4.63 1.62 4.35
N SER A 132 3.79 1.48 3.32
CA SER A 132 4.19 1.56 1.92
C SER A 132 4.81 2.93 1.58
N LEU A 133 4.18 4.04 1.99
CA LEU A 133 4.71 5.39 1.82
C LEU A 133 6.08 5.56 2.44
N THR A 134 6.25 5.05 3.66
CA THR A 134 7.53 5.14 4.37
C THR A 134 8.62 4.42 3.59
N VAL A 135 8.37 3.20 3.13
CA VAL A 135 9.34 2.39 2.39
C VAL A 135 9.67 3.01 1.02
N TRP A 136 8.66 3.46 0.27
CA TRP A 136 8.90 4.13 -1.01
C TRP A 136 9.57 5.49 -0.87
N GLY A 137 9.24 6.25 0.18
CA GLY A 137 9.91 7.51 0.52
C GLY A 137 11.39 7.30 0.84
N MET A 138 11.70 6.27 1.63
CA MET A 138 13.09 5.87 1.91
C MET A 138 13.83 5.50 0.62
N ARG A 139 13.24 4.66 -0.24
CA ARG A 139 13.84 4.29 -1.55
C ARG A 139 14.08 5.53 -2.41
N ARG A 140 13.09 6.42 -2.52
CA ARG A 140 13.17 7.63 -3.34
C ARG A 140 14.27 8.58 -2.86
N LYS A 141 14.44 8.71 -1.55
CA LYS A 141 15.51 9.51 -0.92
C LYS A 141 16.88 8.90 -1.22
N ALA A 142 17.04 7.59 -1.04
CA ALA A 142 18.29 6.90 -1.29
C ALA A 142 18.78 7.06 -2.76
N LEU A 143 17.85 6.97 -3.72
CA LEU A 143 18.13 7.18 -5.15
C LEU A 143 18.49 8.63 -5.53
N GLY A 144 18.18 9.62 -4.67
CA GLY A 144 18.56 11.02 -4.88
C GLY A 144 20.01 11.30 -4.48
N VAL A 145 20.52 10.59 -3.48
CA VAL A 145 21.91 10.71 -3.00
C VAL A 145 22.89 10.10 -4.01
N SER A 146 22.54 8.97 -4.62
CA SER A 146 23.40 8.28 -5.60
C SER A 146 23.58 9.00 -6.94
N SER A 147 22.81 10.05 -7.22
CA SER A 147 22.95 10.85 -8.46
C SER A 147 23.86 12.07 -8.35
N GLN A 148 24.42 12.33 -7.16
CA GLN A 148 25.29 13.48 -6.90
C GLN A 148 26.78 13.11 -6.77
N HIS A 149 27.10 11.82 -6.92
CA HIS A 149 28.46 11.26 -6.93
C HIS A 149 28.68 10.50 -8.23
#